data_AF-A0A955BAZ2-F1
#
_entry.id   AF-A0A955BAZ2-F1
#
_cell.length_a   1.000
_cell.length_b   1.000
_cell.length_c   1.000
_cell.angle_alpha   90.00
_cell.angle_beta   90.00
_cell.angle_gamma   90.00
#
_symmetry.space_group_name_H-M   'P 1'
#
loop_
_entity.id
_entity.type
_entity.pdbx_description
1 polymer ?
#
loop_
_entity_poly.entity_id
_entity_poly.type
_entity_poly.pdbx_seq_one_letter_code
_entity_poly.pdbx_strand_id
1 'polypeptide(L)'
;MKEEPDKKPIDPELESRIVALVLGEASDFERSELDLLIAERPELAAFKAEVENVHGVLSEVGKGEFAVDAEDWKLSSDKRKKLLAAFEGKSVARSDRPKLGLRGWTNWRFVMAASAAVVVVGITTALIIPLQQARTAARRSIQAEHGWLMDNYAP
;
A
#
# COMPACT_ATOMS: atom_id res chain seq x y z
N MET A 1 -1.69 45.07 -30.18
CA MET A 1 -1.33 43.95 -29.31
C MET A 1 -2.44 43.80 -28.29
N LYS A 2 -3.09 42.64 -28.22
CA LYS A 2 -4.02 42.35 -27.12
C LYS A 2 -3.12 41.94 -25.96
N GLU A 3 -3.14 42.72 -24.89
CA GLU A 3 -2.45 42.38 -23.66
C GLU A 3 -3.07 41.08 -23.12
N GLU A 4 -2.26 40.02 -22.99
CA GLU A 4 -2.67 38.83 -22.24
C GLU A 4 -2.92 39.28 -20.79
N PRO A 5 -4.03 38.87 -20.17
CA PRO A 5 -4.27 39.19 -18.77
C PRO A 5 -3.14 38.59 -17.93
N ASP A 6 -2.52 39.42 -17.10
CA ASP A 6 -1.45 39.06 -16.16
C ASP A 6 -1.91 37.89 -15.27
N LYS A 7 -1.58 36.65 -15.68
CA LYS A 7 -1.93 35.43 -14.95
C LYS A 7 -1.03 35.39 -13.73
N LYS A 8 -1.60 35.68 -12.56
CA LYS A 8 -0.89 35.49 -11.28
C LYS A 8 -0.35 34.06 -11.24
N PRO A 9 0.93 33.88 -10.92
CA PRO A 9 1.52 32.54 -10.87
C PRO A 9 0.83 31.75 -9.75
N ILE A 10 0.31 30.58 -10.11
CA ILE A 10 -0.22 29.60 -9.16
C ILE A 10 0.97 28.82 -8.59
N ASP A 11 0.91 28.48 -7.31
CA ASP A 11 1.90 27.62 -6.67
C ASP A 11 1.91 26.23 -7.35
N PRO A 12 3.05 25.72 -7.83
CA PRO A 12 3.13 24.42 -8.50
C PRO A 12 2.58 23.25 -7.66
N GLU A 13 2.72 23.31 -6.33
CA GLU A 13 2.14 22.29 -5.46
C GLU A 13 0.61 22.31 -5.55
N LEU A 14 0.01 23.51 -5.56
CA LEU A 14 -1.42 23.69 -5.69
C LEU A 14 -1.94 23.28 -7.09
N GLU A 15 -1.16 23.55 -8.15
CA GLU A 15 -1.48 23.05 -9.49
C GLU A 15 -1.55 21.52 -9.51
N SER A 16 -0.57 20.85 -8.92
CA SER A 16 -0.54 19.38 -8.85
C SER A 16 -1.75 18.79 -8.10
N ARG A 17 -2.18 19.45 -7.02
CA ARG A 17 -3.36 19.07 -6.24
C ARG A 17 -4.65 19.26 -7.05
N ILE A 18 -4.76 20.32 -7.84
CA ILE A 18 -5.91 20.54 -8.74
C ILE A 18 -5.92 19.49 -9.85
N VAL A 19 -4.77 19.12 -10.41
CA VAL A 19 -4.68 18.03 -11.40
C VAL A 19 -5.14 16.71 -10.79
N ALA A 20 -4.66 16.36 -9.59
CA ALA A 20 -5.12 15.17 -8.86
C ALA A 20 -6.63 15.20 -8.58
N LEU A 21 -7.19 16.39 -8.28
CA LEU A 21 -8.63 16.56 -8.13
C LEU A 21 -9.39 16.24 -9.42
N VAL A 22 -8.94 16.77 -10.57
CA VAL A 22 -9.58 16.52 -11.88
C VAL A 22 -9.47 15.04 -12.28
N LEU A 23 -8.35 14.38 -11.99
CA LEU A 23 -8.17 12.94 -12.25
C LEU A 23 -8.95 12.05 -11.27
N GLY A 24 -9.59 12.62 -10.24
CA GLY A 24 -10.33 11.87 -9.22
C GLY A 24 -9.43 11.16 -8.19
N GLU A 25 -8.16 11.52 -8.13
CA GLU A 25 -7.15 10.94 -7.24
C GLU A 25 -7.03 11.69 -5.90
N ALA A 26 -7.54 12.93 -5.82
CA ALA A 26 -7.59 13.68 -4.56
C ALA A 26 -8.48 12.98 -3.52
N SER A 27 -8.02 12.99 -2.27
CA SER A 27 -8.80 12.45 -1.15
C SER A 27 -10.06 13.29 -0.87
N ASP A 28 -11.03 12.74 -0.15
CA ASP A 28 -12.27 13.47 0.17
C ASP A 28 -12.03 14.73 1.01
N PHE A 29 -11.02 14.70 1.88
CA PHE A 29 -10.58 15.86 2.66
C PHE A 29 -9.98 16.94 1.76
N GLU A 30 -9.02 16.57 0.90
CA GLU A 30 -8.38 17.52 -0.02
C GLU A 30 -9.37 18.09 -1.02
N ARG A 31 -10.31 17.28 -1.53
CA ARG A 31 -11.38 17.76 -2.42
C ARG A 31 -12.16 18.89 -1.77
N SER A 32 -12.59 18.69 -0.52
CA SER A 32 -13.37 19.70 0.23
C SER A 32 -12.57 20.99 0.47
N GLU A 33 -11.28 20.88 0.79
CA GLU A 33 -10.39 22.03 0.96
C GLU A 33 -10.18 22.78 -0.36
N LEU A 34 -9.90 22.05 -1.45
CA LEU A 34 -9.69 22.62 -2.77
C LEU A 34 -10.95 23.29 -3.31
N ASP A 35 -12.14 22.72 -3.07
CA ASP A 35 -13.41 23.31 -3.49
C ASP A 35 -13.63 24.69 -2.85
N LEU A 36 -13.27 24.85 -1.57
CA LEU A 36 -13.29 26.15 -0.90
C LEU A 36 -12.29 27.14 -1.52
N LEU A 37 -11.04 26.70 -1.74
CA LEU A 37 -10.01 27.54 -2.34
C LEU A 37 -10.36 27.98 -3.77
N ILE A 38 -10.95 27.08 -4.56
CA ILE A 38 -11.41 27.36 -5.93
C ILE A 38 -12.57 28.37 -5.92
N ALA A 39 -13.48 28.27 -4.94
CA ALA A 39 -14.56 29.23 -4.79
C ALA A 39 -14.06 30.64 -4.41
N GLU A 40 -12.98 30.72 -3.63
CA GLU A 40 -12.37 31.97 -3.20
C GLU A 40 -11.47 32.61 -4.26
N ARG A 41 -10.83 31.80 -5.11
CA ARG A 41 -9.78 32.24 -6.03
C ARG A 41 -10.14 31.94 -7.49
N PRO A 42 -10.60 32.93 -8.27
CA PRO A 42 -11.06 32.72 -9.64
C PRO A 42 -9.96 32.19 -10.58
N GLU A 43 -8.69 32.49 -10.30
CA GLU A 43 -7.56 31.95 -11.05
C GLU A 43 -7.45 30.42 -10.93
N LEU A 44 -7.82 29.83 -9.79
CA LEU A 44 -7.82 28.37 -9.60
C LEU A 44 -9.00 27.73 -10.32
N ALA A 45 -10.16 28.39 -10.35
CA ALA A 45 -11.31 27.94 -11.12
C ALA A 45 -10.99 27.92 -12.63
N ALA A 46 -10.31 28.96 -13.12
CA ALA A 46 -9.87 29.01 -14.52
C ALA A 46 -8.86 27.90 -14.84
N PHE A 47 -7.89 27.65 -13.95
CA PHE A 47 -6.93 26.57 -14.12
C PHE A 47 -7.59 25.19 -14.09
N LYS A 48 -8.51 24.94 -13.15
CA LYS A 48 -9.30 23.70 -13.10
C LYS A 48 -10.06 23.45 -14.40
N ALA A 49 -10.73 24.48 -14.93
CA ALA A 49 -11.46 24.38 -16.20
C ALA A 49 -10.53 24.07 -17.39
N GLU A 50 -9.31 24.64 -17.40
CA GLU A 50 -8.29 24.35 -18.40
C GLU A 50 -7.86 22.86 -18.34
N VAL A 51 -7.57 22.36 -17.14
CA VAL A 51 -7.19 20.95 -16.92
C VAL A 51 -8.33 19.98 -17.27
N GLU A 52 -9.58 20.30 -16.90
CA GLU A 52 -10.77 19.51 -17.26
C GLU A 52 -10.96 19.42 -18.78
N ASN A 53 -10.74 20.52 -19.50
CA ASN A 53 -10.82 20.54 -20.95
C ASN A 53 -9.74 19.64 -21.59
N VAL A 54 -8.49 19.76 -21.14
CA VAL A 54 -7.40 18.89 -21.62
C VAL A 54 -7.69 17.42 -21.33
N HIS A 55 -8.14 17.11 -20.11
CA HIS A 55 -8.51 15.75 -19.72
C HIS A 55 -9.65 15.19 -20.58
N GLY A 56 -10.66 16.01 -20.89
CA GLY A 56 -11.76 15.65 -21.78
C GLY A 56 -11.28 15.31 -23.19
N VAL A 57 -10.45 16.16 -23.79
CA VAL A 57 -9.87 15.93 -25.13
C VAL A 57 -9.06 14.63 -25.17
N LEU A 58 -8.22 14.38 -24.16
CA LEU A 58 -7.44 13.14 -24.07
C LEU A 58 -8.34 11.91 -23.92
N SER A 59 -9.42 12.02 -23.15
CA SER A 59 -10.42 10.95 -23.00
C SER A 59 -11.12 10.61 -24.33
N GLU A 60 -11.39 11.61 -25.17
CA GLU A 60 -11.99 11.41 -26.48
C GLU A 60 -11.04 10.73 -27.47
N VAL A 61 -9.77 11.15 -27.50
CA VAL A 61 -8.73 10.51 -28.35
C VAL A 61 -8.57 9.03 -27.97
N GLY A 62 -8.59 8.70 -26.68
CA GLY A 62 -8.50 7.32 -26.19
C GLY A 62 -9.67 6.43 -26.62
N LYS A 63 -10.83 6.99 -26.98
CA LYS A 63 -12.00 6.24 -27.48
C LYS A 63 -11.95 5.95 -28.98
N GLY A 64 -11.03 6.60 -29.72
CA GLY A 64 -10.90 6.49 -31.17
C GLY A 64 -9.91 5.42 -31.61
N GLU A 65 -8.80 5.85 -32.22
CA GLU A 65 -7.80 5.01 -32.89
C GLU A 65 -7.10 3.99 -31.97
N PHE A 66 -7.14 4.21 -30.66
CA PHE A 66 -6.59 3.31 -29.62
C PHE A 66 -7.64 2.42 -28.95
N ALA A 67 -8.84 2.29 -29.54
CA ALA A 67 -9.88 1.40 -29.02
C ALA A 67 -9.42 -0.07 -29.10
N VAL A 68 -8.69 -0.51 -28.08
CA VAL A 68 -8.52 -1.93 -27.74
C VAL A 68 -9.93 -2.51 -27.61
N ASP A 69 -10.20 -3.65 -28.26
CA ASP A 69 -11.53 -4.30 -28.31
C ASP A 69 -12.23 -4.22 -26.95
N ALA A 70 -13.13 -3.24 -26.84
CA ALA A 70 -13.74 -2.85 -25.57
C ALA A 70 -14.77 -3.88 -25.09
N GLU A 71 -15.03 -4.91 -25.90
CA GLU A 71 -15.85 -6.08 -25.59
C GLU A 71 -15.45 -6.73 -24.26
N ASP A 72 -14.14 -6.84 -23.97
CA ASP A 72 -13.65 -7.43 -22.72
C ASP A 72 -13.82 -6.51 -21.50
N TRP A 73 -13.90 -5.18 -21.71
CA TRP A 73 -13.99 -4.18 -20.65
C TRP A 73 -15.40 -3.59 -20.48
N LYS A 74 -16.38 -4.10 -21.21
CA LYS A 74 -17.79 -3.75 -21.03
C LYS A 74 -18.39 -4.56 -19.87
N LEU A 75 -19.25 -3.89 -19.08
CA LEU A 75 -20.14 -4.61 -18.17
C LEU A 75 -20.98 -5.62 -18.94
N SER A 76 -21.16 -6.82 -18.37
CA SER A 76 -22.10 -7.80 -18.91
C SER A 76 -23.50 -7.17 -19.04
N SER A 77 -24.25 -7.63 -20.04
CA SER A 77 -25.59 -7.12 -20.35
C SER A 77 -26.50 -7.12 -19.11
N ASP A 78 -26.40 -8.15 -18.27
CA ASP A 78 -27.17 -8.26 -17.02
C ASP A 78 -26.78 -7.22 -15.98
N LYS A 79 -25.47 -6.96 -15.79
CA LYS A 79 -25.00 -5.90 -14.88
C LYS A 79 -25.44 -4.52 -15.37
N ARG A 80 -25.35 -4.28 -16.68
CA ARG A 80 -25.80 -3.02 -17.29
C ARG A 80 -27.31 -2.81 -17.10
N LYS A 81 -28.14 -3.83 -17.37
CA LYS A 81 -29.60 -3.76 -17.16
C LYS A 81 -29.97 -3.45 -15.69
N LYS A 82 -29.27 -4.07 -14.74
CA LYS A 82 -29.45 -3.78 -13.30
C LYS A 82 -29.11 -2.33 -12.95
N LEU A 83 -28.01 -1.79 -13.48
CA LEU A 83 -27.64 -0.38 -13.24
C LEU A 83 -28.67 0.58 -13.84
N LEU A 84 -29.13 0.32 -15.07
CA LEU A 84 -30.16 1.13 -15.72
C LEU A 84 -31.49 1.12 -14.92
N ALA A 85 -31.93 -0.05 -14.46
CA ALA A 85 -33.11 -0.16 -13.60
C ALA A 85 -32.94 0.61 -12.28
N ALA A 86 -31.74 0.60 -11.69
CA ALA A 86 -31.44 1.36 -10.47
C ALA A 86 -31.49 2.88 -10.70
N PHE A 87 -30.96 3.38 -11.82
CA PHE A 87 -31.07 4.79 -12.19
C PHE A 87 -32.51 5.23 -12.50
N GLU A 88 -33.33 4.32 -13.03
CA GLU A 88 -34.78 4.53 -13.21
C GLU A 88 -35.59 4.47 -11.89
N GLY A 89 -34.93 4.29 -10.74
CA GLY A 89 -35.58 4.20 -9.44
C GLY A 89 -36.34 2.89 -9.20
N LYS A 90 -36.26 1.92 -10.11
CA LYS A 90 -36.76 0.56 -9.90
C LYS A 90 -35.79 -0.12 -8.96
N SER A 91 -36.18 -0.27 -7.68
CA SER A 91 -35.35 -0.94 -6.67
C SER A 91 -35.01 -2.35 -7.15
N VAL A 92 -33.79 -2.53 -7.67
CA VAL A 92 -33.26 -3.86 -7.93
C VAL A 92 -33.14 -4.50 -6.56
N ALA A 93 -34.01 -5.47 -6.27
CA ALA A 93 -33.94 -6.27 -5.05
C ALA A 93 -32.47 -6.61 -4.82
N ARG A 94 -31.93 -6.13 -3.69
CA ARG A 94 -30.53 -6.23 -3.29
C ARG A 94 -30.09 -7.67 -3.51
N SER A 95 -29.45 -7.95 -4.65
CA SER A 95 -29.08 -9.31 -4.98
C SER A 95 -28.14 -9.75 -3.87
N ASP A 96 -28.53 -10.81 -3.17
CA ASP A 96 -27.76 -11.41 -2.09
C ASP A 96 -26.30 -11.37 -2.47
N ARG A 97 -25.53 -10.55 -1.74
CA ARG A 97 -24.07 -10.67 -1.80
C ARG A 97 -23.82 -12.13 -1.44
N PRO A 98 -23.15 -12.93 -2.27
CA PRO A 98 -22.68 -14.22 -1.79
C PRO A 98 -21.89 -13.89 -0.53
N LYS A 99 -22.35 -14.39 0.62
CA LYS A 99 -21.56 -14.34 1.85
C LYS A 99 -20.31 -15.15 1.53
N LEU A 100 -19.26 -14.49 1.02
CA LEU A 100 -17.94 -15.07 1.00
C LEU A 100 -17.63 -15.35 2.46
N GLY A 101 -17.79 -16.61 2.84
CA GLY A 101 -17.44 -17.09 4.15
C GLY A 101 -15.94 -16.92 4.32
N LEU A 102 -15.51 -15.77 4.83
CA LEU A 102 -14.17 -15.54 5.36
C LEU A 102 -13.96 -16.30 6.69
N ARG A 103 -14.41 -17.56 6.77
CA ARG A 103 -14.31 -18.39 7.97
C ARG A 103 -13.19 -19.43 7.91
N GLY A 104 -12.39 -19.47 6.84
CA GLY A 104 -11.37 -20.51 6.66
C GLY A 104 -9.93 -20.04 6.42
N TRP A 105 -9.69 -18.80 5.98
CA TRP A 105 -8.36 -18.41 5.45
C TRP A 105 -7.33 -18.07 6.53
N THR A 106 -7.76 -17.47 7.64
CA THR A 106 -6.83 -16.83 8.59
C THR A 106 -6.03 -17.81 9.46
N ASN A 107 -6.40 -19.09 9.53
CA ASN A 107 -5.76 -20.02 10.47
C ASN A 107 -4.55 -20.77 9.89
N TRP A 108 -4.39 -20.88 8.57
CA TRP A 108 -3.32 -21.73 8.00
C TRP A 108 -1.94 -21.06 7.98
N ARG A 109 -1.90 -19.72 7.87
CA ARG A 109 -0.63 -18.95 7.90
C ARG A 109 0.02 -18.95 9.29
N PHE A 110 -0.76 -19.04 10.37
CA PHE A 110 -0.24 -19.14 11.73
C PHE A 110 0.29 -20.54 12.09
N VAL A 111 -0.28 -21.60 11.53
CA VAL A 111 0.18 -22.99 11.80
C VAL A 111 1.57 -23.25 11.19
N MET A 112 1.89 -22.65 10.04
CA MET A 112 3.21 -22.82 9.40
C MET A 112 4.31 -21.92 9.98
N ALA A 113 3.97 -20.78 10.59
CA ALA A 113 4.95 -19.90 11.22
C ALA A 113 5.47 -20.44 12.57
N ALA A 114 4.65 -21.21 13.29
CA ALA A 114 5.01 -21.76 14.60
C ALA A 114 6.02 -22.92 14.52
N SER A 115 6.12 -23.65 13.40
CA SER A 115 7.03 -24.81 13.28
C SER A 115 8.48 -24.45 12.96
N ALA A 116 8.72 -23.35 12.21
CA ALA A 116 10.07 -22.95 11.82
C ALA A 116 10.90 -22.37 13.00
N ALA A 117 10.24 -21.65 13.93
CA ALA A 117 10.92 -21.02 15.07
C ALA A 117 11.47 -22.05 16.07
N VAL A 118 10.76 -23.17 16.31
CA VAL A 118 11.19 -24.20 17.26
C VAL A 118 12.45 -24.93 16.78
N VAL A 119 12.58 -25.16 15.46
CA VAL A 119 13.74 -25.85 14.88
C VAL A 119 15.01 -25.00 14.97
N VAL A 120 14.91 -23.69 14.72
CA VAL A 120 16.08 -22.79 14.76
C VAL A 120 16.59 -22.57 16.19
N VAL A 121 15.69 -22.45 17.17
CA VAL A 121 16.08 -22.35 18.60
C VAL A 121 16.67 -23.68 19.11
N GLY A 122 16.15 -24.83 18.67
CA GLY A 122 16.70 -26.13 19.02
C GLY A 122 18.13 -26.35 18.49
N ILE A 123 18.40 -25.99 17.23
CA ILE A 123 19.74 -26.18 16.62
C ILE A 123 20.78 -25.23 17.24
N THR A 124 20.40 -23.98 17.54
CA THR A 124 21.32 -23.00 18.12
C THR A 124 21.72 -23.37 19.56
N THR A 125 20.78 -23.83 20.38
CA THR A 125 21.09 -24.28 21.75
C THR A 125 21.96 -25.55 21.77
N ALA A 126 21.69 -26.52 20.88
CA ALA A 126 22.46 -27.77 20.81
C ALA A 126 23.94 -27.58 20.38
N LEU A 127 24.26 -26.55 19.60
CA LEU A 127 25.64 -26.30 19.14
C LEU A 127 26.44 -25.42 20.11
N ILE A 128 25.80 -24.46 20.79
CA ILE A 128 26.52 -23.47 21.63
C ILE A 128 26.87 -24.05 23.01
N ILE A 129 25.99 -24.84 23.62
CA ILE A 129 26.19 -25.39 24.96
C ILE A 129 27.41 -26.34 25.06
N PRO A 130 27.62 -27.33 24.16
CA PRO A 130 28.79 -28.21 24.27
C PRO A 130 30.12 -27.46 24.02
N LEU A 131 30.11 -26.41 23.21
CA LEU A 131 31.31 -25.60 22.94
C LEU A 131 31.73 -24.76 24.16
N GLN A 132 30.75 -24.27 24.93
CA GLN A 132 31.02 -23.56 26.19
C GLN A 132 31.51 -24.53 27.29
N GLN A 133 30.92 -25.72 27.38
CA GLN A 133 31.37 -26.74 28.34
C GLN A 133 32.83 -27.16 28.09
N ALA A 134 33.21 -27.41 26.83
CA ALA A 134 34.60 -27.75 26.48
C ALA A 134 35.60 -26.65 26.88
N ARG A 135 35.25 -25.37 26.67
CA ARG A 135 36.10 -24.22 27.07
C ARG A 135 36.25 -24.09 28.58
N THR A 136 35.20 -24.37 29.35
CA THR A 136 35.28 -24.34 30.83
C THR A 136 36.05 -25.52 31.40
N ALA A 137 35.94 -26.71 30.79
CA ALA A 137 36.72 -27.88 31.20
C ALA A 137 38.23 -27.64 31.00
N ALA A 138 38.64 -27.09 29.85
CA ALA A 138 40.04 -26.78 29.58
C ALA A 138 40.62 -25.70 30.52
N ARG A 139 39.81 -24.72 30.94
CA ARG A 139 40.26 -23.73 31.95
C ARG A 139 40.43 -24.34 33.34
N ARG A 140 39.56 -25.29 33.72
CA ARG A 140 39.68 -26.00 35.01
C ARG A 140 40.90 -26.90 35.05
N SER A 141 41.26 -27.58 33.96
CA SER A 141 42.49 -28.40 33.92
C SER A 141 43.74 -27.53 34.04
N ILE A 142 43.81 -26.40 33.32
CA ILE A 142 44.95 -25.48 33.42
C ILE A 142 45.07 -24.88 34.84
N GLN A 143 43.95 -24.55 35.48
CA GLN A 143 43.99 -24.01 36.85
C GLN A 143 44.32 -25.08 37.90
N ALA A 144 43.92 -26.34 37.67
CA ALA A 144 44.32 -27.47 38.51
C ALA A 144 45.82 -27.77 38.38
N GLU A 145 46.38 -27.73 37.16
CA GLU A 145 47.83 -27.88 36.94
C GLU A 145 48.63 -26.73 37.56
N HIS A 146 48.15 -25.49 37.43
CA HIS A 146 48.81 -24.32 38.02
C HIS A 146 48.72 -24.32 39.56
N GLY A 147 47.61 -24.80 40.14
CA GLY A 147 47.49 -25.01 41.59
C GLY A 147 48.42 -26.10 42.10
N TRP A 148 48.46 -27.25 41.42
CA TRP A 148 49.34 -28.37 41.77
C TRP A 148 50.83 -28.01 41.68
N LEU A 149 51.22 -27.19 40.70
CA LEU A 149 52.60 -26.67 40.58
C LEU A 149 52.96 -25.70 41.72
N MET A 150 52.02 -24.85 42.16
CA MET A 150 52.27 -23.90 43.26
C MET A 150 52.36 -24.58 44.63
N ASP A 151 51.58 -25.64 44.86
CA ASP A 151 51.62 -26.41 46.12
C ASP A 151 52.88 -27.29 46.25
N ASN A 152 53.46 -27.76 45.13
CA ASN A 152 54.64 -28.64 45.13
C ASN A 152 56.00 -27.92 44.97
N TYR A 153 56.00 -26.62 44.61
CA TYR A 153 57.23 -25.82 44.43
C TYR A 153 57.31 -24.58 45.35
N ALA A 154 56.44 -24.47 46.36
CA ALA A 154 56.61 -23.49 47.44
C ALA A 154 57.73 -23.95 48.40
N PRO A 155 58.85 -23.21 48.54
CA PRO A 155 59.93 -23.53 49.47
C PRO A 155 59.58 -23.29 50.94
#